data_AF-A0AA39D4E4-F1
#
_entry.id   AF-A0AA39D4E4-F1
#
_cell.length_a   1.000
_cell.length_b   1.000
_cell.length_c   1.000
_cell.angle_alpha   90.00
_cell.angle_beta   90.00
_cell.angle_gamma   90.00
#
_symmetry.space_group_name_H-M   'P 1'
#
loop_
_entity.id
_entity.type
_entity.pdbx_description
1 polymer ?
#
loop_
_entity_poly.entity_id
_entity_poly.type
_entity_poly.pdbx_seq_one_letter_code
_entity_poly.pdbx_strand_id
1 'polypeptide(L)'
;MAADFRRGMAKTWLECFITSTNLALMNGLTPPLRTPNDLRTIKRMIKFDNLPTKLVVEAEILRCLTKHYDSLVGEMDSFARDTIVQLCDQELDSITARLQCSFDSHLSFIFWMAKLHMYALALVKETQQLKDKQYFEPDTLCSTLQQLAMTTAYRVIDIYCNDLGTPTCNTYDTSLVNQHIAFPKSFFFGVMVATFLLIKYSVLNRSTSTERKAESRRKIQMVHTKLQDYSSHQYTEPGRAASVIEVLCRGSPDTIELGAEIEVGGGASIALNALIAAANLRGKRNLKSHLLQRLNPVSPTSTSDKSQLTADDAGHSTPAKPISEMLEETASLPSDVWNQSFMELLDFNSSTLDFETEDGTYIAHD
;
A
#
# COMPACT_ATOMS: atom_id res chain seq x y z
N MET A 1 -15.56 -19.19 30.89
CA MET A 1 -15.28 -20.14 29.79
C MET A 1 -15.94 -19.74 28.46
N ALA A 2 -17.27 -19.76 28.29
CA ALA A 2 -17.91 -19.37 27.02
C ALA A 2 -17.80 -17.87 26.68
N ALA A 3 -17.69 -16.99 27.68
CA ALA A 3 -17.45 -15.56 27.48
C ALA A 3 -15.99 -15.28 27.05
N ASP A 4 -15.03 -16.00 27.63
CA ASP A 4 -13.60 -15.87 27.32
C ASP A 4 -13.28 -16.39 25.91
N PHE A 5 -13.92 -17.49 25.50
CA PHE A 5 -13.81 -18.01 24.14
C PHE A 5 -14.37 -17.02 23.10
N ARG A 6 -15.56 -16.44 23.35
CA ARG A 6 -16.13 -15.40 22.47
C ARG A 6 -15.25 -14.15 22.39
N ARG A 7 -14.57 -13.80 23.49
CA ARG A 7 -13.60 -12.70 23.52
C ARG A 7 -12.35 -13.00 22.71
N GLY A 8 -11.79 -14.20 22.86
CA GLY A 8 -10.66 -14.66 22.05
C GLY A 8 -10.98 -14.59 20.56
N MET A 9 -12.14 -15.11 20.17
CA MET A 9 -12.61 -15.01 18.79
C MET A 9 -12.79 -13.56 18.31
N ALA A 10 -13.39 -12.69 19.13
CA ALA A 10 -13.56 -11.28 18.77
C ALA A 10 -12.21 -10.57 18.56
N LYS A 11 -11.24 -10.82 19.46
CA LYS A 11 -9.88 -10.30 19.35
C LYS A 11 -9.20 -10.77 18.06
N THR A 12 -9.16 -12.08 17.84
CA THR A 12 -8.53 -12.66 16.63
C THR A 12 -9.20 -12.14 15.36
N TRP A 13 -10.53 -12.07 15.34
CA TRP A 13 -11.26 -11.58 14.18
C TRP A 13 -10.93 -10.10 13.88
N LEU A 14 -10.86 -9.25 14.90
CA LEU A 14 -10.45 -7.84 14.74
C LEU A 14 -8.99 -7.72 14.27
N GLU A 15 -8.07 -8.51 14.79
CA GLU A 15 -6.66 -8.53 14.34
C GLU A 15 -6.54 -8.99 12.89
N CYS A 16 -7.31 -10.01 12.48
CA CYS A 16 -7.40 -10.43 11.09
C CYS A 16 -7.95 -9.31 10.19
N PHE A 17 -9.01 -8.62 10.63
CA PHE A 17 -9.56 -7.47 9.90
C PHE A 17 -8.53 -6.35 9.72
N ILE A 18 -7.83 -5.97 10.80
CA ILE A 18 -6.80 -4.93 10.78
C ILE A 18 -5.67 -5.31 9.82
N THR A 19 -5.13 -6.52 9.97
CA THR A 19 -3.97 -6.98 9.19
C THR A 19 -4.32 -7.11 7.71
N SER A 20 -5.46 -7.72 7.40
CA SER A 20 -5.92 -7.89 6.02
C SER A 20 -6.28 -6.57 5.34
N THR A 21 -6.85 -5.62 6.09
CA THR A 21 -7.11 -4.26 5.58
C THR A 21 -5.82 -3.51 5.29
N ASN A 22 -4.86 -3.51 6.23
CA ASN A 22 -3.56 -2.87 6.01
C ASN A 22 -2.84 -3.47 4.79
N LEU A 23 -2.86 -4.80 4.65
CA LEU A 23 -2.27 -5.47 3.50
C LEU A 23 -2.98 -5.11 2.18
N ALA A 24 -4.32 -5.06 2.19
CA ALA A 24 -5.09 -4.64 1.01
C ALA A 24 -4.73 -3.20 0.61
N LEU A 25 -4.69 -2.27 1.56
CA LEU A 25 -4.35 -0.87 1.32
C LEU A 25 -2.90 -0.70 0.80
N MET A 26 -1.95 -1.48 1.32
CA MET A 26 -0.57 -1.48 0.84
C MET A 26 -0.45 -1.91 -0.62
N ASN A 27 -1.28 -2.87 -1.03
CA ASN A 27 -1.32 -3.38 -2.40
C ASN A 27 -2.35 -2.66 -3.27
N GLY A 28 -2.99 -1.58 -2.78
CA GLY A 28 -4.06 -0.84 -3.45
C GLY A 28 -5.26 -1.69 -3.87
N LEU A 29 -5.49 -2.78 -3.14
CA LEU A 29 -6.66 -3.64 -3.29
C LEU A 29 -7.81 -3.09 -2.43
N THR A 30 -9.03 -3.47 -2.80
CA THR A 30 -10.19 -3.20 -1.95
C THR A 30 -10.06 -3.93 -0.62
N PRO A 31 -10.23 -3.23 0.52
CA PRO A 31 -10.28 -3.86 1.83
C PRO A 31 -11.30 -5.00 1.87
N PRO A 32 -11.02 -6.12 2.56
CA PRO A 32 -11.80 -7.35 2.45
C PRO A 32 -13.10 -7.30 3.28
N LEU A 33 -13.94 -6.31 3.04
CA LEU A 33 -15.33 -6.30 3.50
C LEU A 33 -16.16 -7.05 2.47
N ARG A 34 -16.72 -8.20 2.87
CA ARG A 34 -17.56 -9.01 1.98
C ARG A 34 -18.97 -8.45 1.89
N THR A 35 -19.45 -7.81 2.96
CA THR A 35 -20.82 -7.28 3.04
C THR A 35 -20.93 -6.07 3.98
N PRO A 36 -21.98 -5.23 3.83
CA PRO A 36 -22.32 -4.22 4.84
C PRO A 36 -22.57 -4.80 6.25
N ASN A 37 -22.84 -6.10 6.35
CA ASN A 37 -22.99 -6.78 7.64
C ASN A 37 -21.66 -6.92 8.39
N ASP A 38 -20.53 -6.90 7.68
CA ASP A 38 -19.20 -6.97 8.28
C ASP A 38 -18.90 -5.68 9.05
N LEU A 39 -19.28 -4.51 8.53
CA LEU A 39 -19.19 -3.23 9.24
C LEU A 39 -19.99 -3.22 10.54
N ARG A 40 -21.18 -3.82 10.53
CA ARG A 40 -21.99 -3.98 11.75
C ARG A 40 -21.35 -4.96 12.73
N THR A 41 -20.72 -6.01 12.21
CA THR A 41 -20.00 -7.00 13.00
C THR A 41 -18.81 -6.38 13.69
N ILE A 42 -17.97 -5.59 12.99
CA ILE A 42 -16.86 -4.84 13.60
C ILE A 42 -17.37 -3.94 14.73
N LYS A 43 -18.43 -3.15 14.47
CA LYS A 43 -19.03 -2.27 15.47
C LYS A 43 -19.58 -3.01 16.69
N ARG A 44 -20.03 -4.26 16.53
CA ARG A 44 -20.45 -5.12 17.64
C ARG A 44 -19.25 -5.69 18.38
N MET A 45 -18.22 -6.15 17.67
CA MET A 45 -17.01 -6.74 18.26
C MET A 45 -16.24 -5.72 19.09
N ILE A 46 -16.15 -4.47 18.64
CA ILE A 46 -15.49 -3.38 19.37
C ILE A 46 -16.15 -3.09 20.74
N LYS A 47 -17.44 -3.38 20.89
CA LYS A 47 -18.19 -3.14 22.13
C LYS A 47 -18.02 -4.24 23.18
N PHE A 48 -17.24 -5.29 22.91
CA PHE A 48 -17.00 -6.33 23.92
C PHE A 48 -16.14 -5.77 25.07
N ASP A 49 -16.60 -6.00 26.30
CA ASP A 49 -15.90 -5.55 27.49
C ASP A 49 -14.49 -6.16 27.60
N ASN A 50 -13.55 -5.34 28.08
CA ASN A 50 -12.14 -5.70 28.33
C ASN A 50 -11.34 -6.09 27.07
N LEU A 51 -11.70 -5.58 25.89
CA LEU A 51 -10.78 -5.58 24.76
C LEU A 51 -9.67 -4.54 24.99
N PRO A 52 -8.42 -4.80 24.52
CA PRO A 52 -7.37 -3.79 24.58
C PRO A 52 -7.77 -2.52 23.84
N THR A 53 -7.68 -1.35 24.50
CA THR A 53 -8.08 -0.06 23.92
C THR A 53 -7.38 0.22 22.60
N LYS A 54 -6.09 -0.11 22.50
CA LYS A 54 -5.31 0.04 21.26
C LYS A 54 -5.92 -0.73 20.09
N LEU A 55 -6.31 -1.98 20.30
CA LEU A 55 -6.94 -2.82 19.28
C LEU A 55 -8.29 -2.26 18.84
N VAL A 56 -9.09 -1.80 19.80
CA VAL A 56 -10.40 -1.19 19.55
C VAL A 56 -10.28 0.07 18.71
N VAL A 57 -9.35 0.97 19.08
CA VAL A 57 -9.14 2.23 18.36
C VAL A 57 -8.61 1.98 16.95
N GLU A 58 -7.64 1.09 16.78
CA GLU A 58 -7.08 0.74 15.48
C GLU A 58 -8.14 0.13 14.55
N ALA A 59 -8.94 -0.82 15.06
CA ALA A 59 -10.06 -1.38 14.32
C ALA A 59 -11.08 -0.31 13.92
N GLU A 60 -11.37 0.65 14.80
CA GLU A 60 -12.33 1.72 14.52
C GLU A 60 -11.83 2.70 13.45
N ILE A 61 -10.55 3.06 13.48
CA ILE A 61 -9.91 3.89 12.44
C ILE A 61 -10.06 3.21 11.07
N LEU A 62 -9.65 1.94 10.97
CA LEU A 62 -9.74 1.19 9.73
C LEU A 62 -11.20 0.94 9.31
N ARG A 63 -12.12 0.74 10.25
CA ARG A 63 -13.56 0.62 9.95
C ARG A 63 -14.13 1.89 9.32
N CYS A 64 -13.72 3.07 9.82
CA CYS A 64 -14.14 4.36 9.24
C CYS A 64 -13.60 4.52 7.81
N LEU A 65 -12.32 4.23 7.57
CA LEU A 65 -11.74 4.31 6.24
C LEU A 65 -12.42 3.34 5.26
N THR A 66 -12.52 2.06 5.64
CA THR A 66 -13.07 1.00 4.78
C THR A 66 -14.54 1.20 4.44
N LYS A 67 -15.33 1.78 5.34
CA LYS A 67 -16.74 2.13 5.10
C LYS A 67 -16.93 3.01 3.86
N HIS A 68 -15.99 3.92 3.60
CA HIS A 68 -16.09 4.92 2.53
C HIS A 68 -15.21 4.57 1.31
N TYR A 69 -14.41 3.51 1.40
CA TYR A 69 -13.41 3.16 0.40
C TYR A 69 -14.03 2.83 -0.97
N ASP A 70 -15.02 1.93 -1.01
CA ASP A 70 -15.67 1.52 -2.27
C ASP A 70 -16.35 2.68 -2.99
N SER A 71 -16.95 3.58 -2.21
CA SER A 71 -17.51 4.82 -2.76
C SER A 71 -16.42 5.66 -3.39
N LEU A 72 -15.30 5.92 -2.70
CA LEU A 72 -14.20 6.71 -3.25
C LEU A 72 -13.51 6.08 -4.47
N VAL A 73 -13.50 4.75 -4.58
CA VAL A 73 -12.95 4.05 -5.75
C VAL A 73 -13.88 4.15 -6.96
N GLY A 74 -15.20 4.17 -6.73
CA GLY A 74 -16.20 4.23 -7.77
C GLY A 74 -16.16 5.51 -8.62
N GLU A 75 -16.76 5.43 -9.81
CA GLU A 75 -16.95 6.59 -10.68
C GLU A 75 -18.00 7.52 -10.06
N MET A 76 -17.58 8.76 -9.78
CA MET A 76 -18.41 9.81 -9.21
C MET A 76 -17.86 11.18 -9.60
N ASP A 77 -18.71 12.20 -9.53
CA ASP A 77 -18.27 13.58 -9.70
C ASP A 77 -17.37 14.05 -8.53
N SER A 78 -16.58 15.09 -8.80
CA SER A 78 -15.62 15.64 -7.83
C SER A 78 -16.29 16.17 -6.56
N PHE A 79 -17.53 16.67 -6.64
CA PHE A 79 -18.25 17.22 -5.50
C PHE A 79 -18.73 16.13 -4.52
N ALA A 80 -19.25 15.04 -5.06
CA ALA A 80 -19.61 13.84 -4.30
C ALA A 80 -18.36 13.24 -3.64
N ARG A 81 -17.23 13.20 -4.36
CA ARG A 81 -15.96 12.73 -3.82
C ARG A 81 -15.50 13.58 -2.64
N ASP A 82 -15.50 14.91 -2.79
CA ASP A 82 -15.18 15.84 -1.71
C ASP A 82 -16.08 15.65 -0.48
N THR A 83 -17.39 15.52 -0.71
CA THR A 83 -18.37 15.28 0.37
C THR A 83 -18.05 14.00 1.15
N ILE A 84 -17.70 12.91 0.45
CA ILE A 84 -17.34 11.64 1.10
C ILE A 84 -16.02 11.76 1.86
N VAL A 85 -15.03 12.46 1.31
CA VAL A 85 -13.76 12.75 2.00
C VAL A 85 -14.02 13.52 3.28
N GLN A 86 -14.83 14.59 3.23
CA GLN A 86 -15.17 15.39 4.42
C GLN A 86 -15.93 14.58 5.47
N LEU A 87 -16.88 13.73 5.04
CA LEU A 87 -17.62 12.86 5.95
C LEU A 87 -16.72 11.86 6.66
N CYS A 88 -15.82 11.22 5.91
CA CYS A 88 -14.84 10.29 6.47
C CYS A 88 -13.87 11.00 7.42
N ASP A 89 -13.41 12.20 7.06
CA ASP A 89 -12.52 13.01 7.90
C ASP A 89 -13.15 13.38 9.24
N GLN A 90 -14.41 13.84 9.21
CA GLN A 90 -15.19 14.13 10.42
C GLN A 90 -15.43 12.88 11.27
N GLU A 91 -15.72 11.73 10.64
CA GLU A 91 -15.87 10.47 11.37
C GLU A 91 -14.57 10.06 12.06
N LEU A 92 -13.43 10.20 11.40
CA LEU A 92 -12.10 9.93 11.96
C LEU A 92 -11.80 10.87 13.14
N ASP A 93 -12.01 12.19 12.98
CA ASP A 93 -11.77 13.17 14.04
C ASP A 93 -12.66 12.95 15.28
N SER A 94 -13.84 12.36 15.09
CA SER A 94 -14.75 12.04 16.20
C SER A 94 -14.32 10.84 17.06
N ILE A 95 -13.33 10.04 16.63
CA ILE A 95 -12.99 8.75 17.27
C ILE A 95 -12.57 8.93 18.72
N THR A 96 -11.68 9.88 19.01
CA THR A 96 -11.15 10.12 20.37
C THR A 96 -12.26 10.52 21.33
N ALA A 97 -13.16 11.41 20.90
CA ALA A 97 -14.32 11.84 21.68
C ALA A 97 -15.31 10.68 21.89
N ARG A 98 -15.59 9.89 20.85
CA ARG A 98 -16.59 8.80 20.88
C ARG A 98 -16.12 7.58 21.68
N LEU A 99 -14.83 7.28 21.65
CA LEU A 99 -14.23 6.19 22.42
C LEU A 99 -13.63 6.64 23.75
N GLN A 100 -13.71 7.94 24.07
CA GLN A 100 -13.15 8.54 25.29
C GLN A 100 -11.69 8.12 25.51
N CYS A 101 -10.88 8.23 24.47
CA CYS A 101 -9.49 7.77 24.47
C CYS A 101 -8.53 8.83 23.95
N SER A 102 -7.25 8.69 24.29
CA SER A 102 -6.13 9.46 23.73
C SER A 102 -5.27 8.58 22.84
N PHE A 103 -4.66 9.16 21.82
CA PHE A 103 -3.73 8.44 20.95
C PHE A 103 -2.30 8.53 21.50
N ASP A 104 -1.62 7.39 21.54
CA ASP A 104 -0.16 7.35 21.61
C ASP A 104 0.45 7.59 20.22
N SER A 105 1.78 7.62 20.09
CA SER A 105 2.46 7.83 18.81
C SER A 105 2.07 6.77 17.76
N HIS A 106 1.81 5.53 18.20
CA HIS A 106 1.44 4.44 17.30
C HIS A 106 0.03 4.59 16.72
N LEU A 107 -0.96 4.87 17.57
CA LEU A 107 -2.33 5.14 17.14
C LEU A 107 -2.42 6.44 16.35
N SER A 108 -1.64 7.45 16.74
CA SER A 108 -1.53 8.71 15.98
C SER A 108 -1.00 8.45 14.58
N PHE A 109 0.05 7.63 14.45
CA PHE A 109 0.59 7.24 13.14
C PHE A 109 -0.49 6.58 12.27
N ILE A 110 -1.19 5.57 12.79
CA ILE A 110 -2.25 4.84 12.06
C ILE A 110 -3.39 5.78 11.66
N PHE A 111 -3.79 6.67 12.56
CA PHE A 111 -4.82 7.67 12.31
C PHE A 111 -4.45 8.59 11.13
N TRP A 112 -3.25 9.18 11.17
CA TRP A 112 -2.79 10.05 10.08
C TRP A 112 -2.55 9.28 8.79
N MET A 113 -2.12 8.03 8.88
CA MET A 113 -2.03 7.13 7.72
C MET A 113 -3.39 6.87 7.07
N ALA A 114 -4.44 6.64 7.84
CA ALA A 114 -5.78 6.45 7.31
C ALA A 114 -6.27 7.70 6.54
N LYS A 115 -6.03 8.89 7.10
CA LYS A 115 -6.29 10.16 6.40
C LYS A 115 -5.48 10.29 5.12
N LEU A 116 -4.19 9.97 5.18
CA LEU A 116 -3.29 10.04 4.03
C LEU A 116 -3.77 9.13 2.88
N HIS A 117 -4.18 7.89 3.19
CA HIS A 117 -4.71 6.95 2.22
C HIS A 117 -5.97 7.48 1.54
N MET A 118 -6.89 8.04 2.32
CA MET A 118 -8.12 8.63 1.79
C MET A 118 -7.82 9.81 0.85
N TYR A 119 -7.01 10.78 1.29
CA TYR A 119 -6.68 11.94 0.46
C TYR A 119 -5.87 11.52 -0.79
N ALA A 120 -4.96 10.57 -0.66
CA ALA A 120 -4.21 10.01 -1.79
C ALA A 120 -5.14 9.35 -2.81
N LEU A 121 -6.13 8.57 -2.36
CA LEU A 121 -7.13 7.95 -3.23
C LEU A 121 -7.96 9.00 -3.97
N ALA A 122 -8.46 10.00 -3.25
CA ALA A 122 -9.22 11.08 -3.87
C ALA A 122 -8.38 11.84 -4.91
N LEU A 123 -7.14 12.20 -4.58
CA LEU A 123 -6.23 12.90 -5.49
C LEU A 123 -5.88 12.10 -6.75
N VAL A 124 -5.62 10.79 -6.61
CA VAL A 124 -5.34 9.92 -7.75
C VAL A 124 -6.54 9.91 -8.70
N LYS A 125 -7.75 9.79 -8.18
CA LYS A 125 -8.99 9.77 -8.98
C LYS A 125 -9.30 11.11 -9.62
N GLU A 126 -9.15 12.23 -8.91
CA GLU A 126 -9.31 13.56 -9.51
C GLU A 126 -8.28 13.81 -10.62
N THR A 127 -7.03 13.39 -10.41
CA THR A 127 -5.97 13.51 -11.44
C THR A 127 -6.29 12.68 -12.68
N GLN A 128 -6.94 11.52 -12.53
CA GLN A 128 -7.38 10.70 -13.66
C GLN A 128 -8.49 11.38 -14.46
N GLN A 129 -9.52 11.90 -13.79
CA GLN A 129 -10.62 12.61 -14.45
C GLN A 129 -10.15 13.87 -15.20
N LEU A 130 -9.05 14.48 -14.76
CA LEU A 130 -8.40 15.60 -15.43
C LEU A 130 -7.55 15.18 -16.64
N LYS A 131 -7.02 13.95 -16.71
CA LYS A 131 -6.24 13.50 -17.90
C LYS A 131 -7.12 13.40 -19.15
N ASP A 132 -8.40 13.12 -19.00
CA ASP A 132 -9.36 13.10 -20.11
C ASP A 132 -9.76 14.51 -20.58
N LYS A 133 -9.41 15.55 -19.80
CA LYS A 133 -9.65 16.96 -20.14
C LYS A 133 -8.32 17.58 -20.56
N GLN A 134 -8.20 18.05 -21.81
CA GLN A 134 -6.96 18.59 -22.39
C GLN A 134 -6.31 19.78 -21.65
N TYR A 135 -6.88 20.26 -20.53
CA TYR A 135 -6.36 21.38 -19.75
C TYR A 135 -6.36 21.03 -18.26
N PHE A 136 -5.15 21.02 -17.68
CA PHE A 136 -4.94 21.02 -16.23
C PHE A 136 -5.19 22.44 -15.71
N GLU A 137 -6.45 22.82 -15.58
CA GLU A 137 -6.83 23.91 -14.66
C GLU A 137 -6.97 23.26 -13.28
N PRO A 138 -6.12 23.57 -12.30
CA PRO A 138 -6.26 23.04 -10.96
C PRO A 138 -7.55 23.62 -10.36
N ASP A 139 -8.65 22.88 -10.48
CA ASP A 139 -9.88 23.18 -9.76
C ASP A 139 -9.55 23.37 -8.27
N THR A 140 -10.17 24.38 -7.65
CA THR A 140 -9.95 24.78 -6.24
C THR A 140 -10.00 23.59 -5.28
N LEU A 141 -10.78 22.56 -5.61
CA LEU A 141 -10.89 21.31 -4.89
C LEU A 141 -9.59 20.48 -4.91
N CYS A 142 -8.98 20.28 -6.07
CA CYS A 142 -7.75 19.51 -6.22
C CYS A 142 -6.61 20.17 -5.42
N SER A 143 -6.53 21.50 -5.45
CA SER A 143 -5.58 22.27 -4.62
C SER A 143 -5.83 22.07 -3.11
N THR A 144 -7.09 22.03 -2.69
CA THR A 144 -7.46 21.80 -1.28
C THR A 144 -7.09 20.38 -0.82
N LEU A 145 -7.45 19.36 -1.60
CA LEU A 145 -7.08 17.97 -1.34
C LEU A 145 -5.55 17.80 -1.30
N GLN A 146 -4.83 18.47 -2.19
CA GLN A 146 -3.37 18.45 -2.22
C GLN A 146 -2.79 19.03 -0.94
N GLN A 147 -3.32 20.16 -0.46
CA GLN A 147 -2.88 20.77 0.80
C GLN A 147 -3.17 19.87 2.01
N LEU A 148 -4.34 19.24 2.06
CA LEU A 148 -4.69 18.28 3.12
C LEU A 148 -3.76 17.06 3.12
N ALA A 149 -3.50 16.50 1.93
CA ALA A 149 -2.59 15.37 1.77
C ALA A 149 -1.15 15.71 2.18
N MET A 150 -0.65 16.89 1.78
CA MET A 150 0.68 17.37 2.16
C MET A 150 0.83 17.56 3.67
N THR A 151 -0.15 18.24 4.29
CA THR A 151 -0.15 18.48 5.74
C THR A 151 -0.18 17.17 6.51
N THR A 152 -0.97 16.21 6.03
CA THR A 152 -1.06 14.86 6.60
C THR A 152 0.25 14.10 6.44
N ALA A 153 0.88 14.18 5.26
CA ALA A 153 2.18 13.55 5.01
C ALA A 153 3.26 14.10 5.95
N TYR A 154 3.26 15.40 6.26
CA TYR A 154 4.17 15.98 7.26
C TYR A 154 3.97 15.35 8.64
N ARG A 155 2.72 15.18 9.08
CA ARG A 155 2.40 14.55 10.37
C ARG A 155 2.86 13.10 10.43
N VAL A 156 2.61 12.32 9.38
CA VAL A 156 3.08 10.93 9.27
C VAL A 156 4.61 10.87 9.41
N ILE A 157 5.33 11.74 8.68
CA ILE A 157 6.79 11.79 8.71
C ILE A 157 7.33 12.21 10.07
N ASP A 158 6.74 13.22 10.71
CA ASP A 158 7.16 13.68 12.03
C ASP A 158 7.01 12.58 13.07
N ILE A 159 5.86 11.92 13.09
CA ILE A 159 5.61 10.82 14.02
C ILE A 159 6.59 9.68 13.74
N TYR A 160 6.83 9.32 12.48
CA TYR A 160 7.76 8.25 12.13
C TYR A 160 9.20 8.53 12.53
N CYS A 161 9.68 9.75 12.29
CA CYS A 161 11.08 10.08 12.48
C CYS A 161 11.41 10.46 13.93
N ASN A 162 10.48 11.14 14.62
CA ASN A 162 10.74 11.76 15.92
C ASN A 162 10.02 11.05 17.08
N ASP A 163 8.78 10.59 16.88
CA ASP A 163 7.93 10.14 17.99
C ASP A 163 7.83 8.62 18.12
N LEU A 164 8.07 7.90 17.02
CA LEU A 164 8.18 6.43 17.01
C LEU A 164 9.60 6.01 17.38
N GLY A 165 9.68 5.13 18.38
CA GLY A 165 10.96 4.55 18.82
C GLY A 165 11.72 5.37 19.86
N THR A 166 11.15 6.46 20.38
CA THR A 166 11.66 7.05 21.63
C THR A 166 11.33 6.11 22.79
N PRO A 167 12.35 5.53 23.48
CA PRO A 167 12.09 4.63 24.59
C PRO A 167 11.37 5.37 25.70
N THR A 168 10.12 4.99 25.96
CA THR A 168 9.33 5.53 27.09
C THR A 168 9.76 4.95 28.43
N CYS A 169 10.63 3.94 28.42
CA CYS A 169 11.12 3.26 29.63
C CYS A 169 12.60 2.93 29.50
N ASN A 170 13.42 3.41 30.44
CA ASN A 170 14.87 3.19 30.55
C ASN A 170 15.28 1.73 30.87
N THR A 171 14.43 0.75 30.61
CA THR A 171 14.55 -0.61 31.17
C THR A 171 14.81 -1.71 30.14
N TYR A 172 14.81 -1.39 28.85
CA TYR A 172 15.13 -2.38 27.81
C TYR A 172 16.43 -2.01 27.12
N ASP A 173 17.30 -3.00 26.99
CA ASP A 173 18.59 -2.92 26.30
C ASP A 173 18.32 -2.65 24.81
N THR A 174 18.16 -1.37 24.45
CA THR A 174 17.91 -0.88 23.09
C THR A 174 19.06 -1.19 22.12
N SER A 175 20.15 -1.75 22.64
CA SER A 175 21.32 -2.19 21.90
C SER A 175 21.08 -3.45 21.05
N LEU A 176 20.04 -4.26 21.33
CA LEU A 176 19.90 -5.59 20.73
C LEU A 176 18.98 -5.66 19.50
N VAL A 177 17.97 -4.78 19.38
CA VAL A 177 17.04 -4.77 18.22
C VAL A 177 16.71 -3.34 17.85
N ASN A 178 16.98 -2.97 16.60
CA ASN A 178 16.55 -1.68 16.07
C ASN A 178 15.02 -1.62 16.05
N GLN A 179 14.43 -0.74 16.88
CA GLN A 179 12.98 -0.66 17.07
C GLN A 179 12.22 -0.37 15.77
N HIS A 180 12.84 0.34 14.82
CA HIS A 180 12.21 0.62 13.52
C HIS A 180 12.07 -0.63 12.65
N ILE A 181 12.94 -1.62 12.82
CA ILE A 181 12.88 -2.91 12.10
C ILE A 181 11.79 -3.81 12.71
N ALA A 182 11.48 -3.63 14.00
CA ALA A 182 10.46 -4.41 14.71
C ALA A 182 9.02 -3.92 14.46
N PHE A 183 8.83 -2.74 13.85
CA PHE A 183 7.50 -2.24 13.54
C PHE A 183 6.84 -3.03 12.40
N PRO A 184 5.50 -3.10 12.37
CA PRO A 184 4.79 -3.68 11.24
C PRO A 184 5.17 -2.98 9.93
N LYS A 185 5.27 -3.73 8.83
CA LYS A 185 5.63 -3.20 7.50
C LYS A 185 4.73 -2.07 7.00
N SER A 186 3.48 -1.99 7.48
CA SER A 186 2.56 -0.89 7.16
C SER A 186 3.10 0.49 7.60
N PHE A 187 3.92 0.55 8.65
CA PHE A 187 4.56 1.80 9.09
C PHE A 187 5.60 2.27 8.09
N PHE A 188 6.46 1.35 7.66
CA PHE A 188 7.45 1.62 6.63
C PHE A 188 6.78 2.03 5.32
N PHE A 189 5.80 1.25 4.86
CA PHE A 189 5.03 1.58 3.66
C PHE A 189 4.39 2.97 3.75
N GLY A 190 3.80 3.27 4.90
CA GLY A 190 3.12 4.54 5.13
C GLY A 190 4.03 5.76 5.02
N VAL A 191 5.22 5.70 5.62
CA VAL A 191 6.20 6.80 5.49
C VAL A 191 6.71 6.93 4.05
N MET A 192 6.83 5.82 3.31
CA MET A 192 7.20 5.86 1.89
C MET A 192 6.12 6.52 1.03
N VAL A 193 4.84 6.18 1.23
CA VAL A 193 3.72 6.84 0.54
C VAL A 193 3.71 8.33 0.84
N ALA A 194 3.85 8.73 2.11
CA ALA A 194 3.93 10.14 2.50
C ALA A 194 5.07 10.87 1.78
N THR A 195 6.25 10.26 1.75
CA THR A 195 7.45 10.83 1.11
C THR A 195 7.25 10.99 -0.40
N PHE A 196 6.76 9.95 -1.08
CA PHE A 196 6.51 9.98 -2.52
C PHE A 196 5.40 10.96 -2.90
N LEU A 197 4.37 11.10 -2.05
CA LEU A 197 3.34 12.11 -2.21
C LEU A 197 3.93 13.52 -2.17
N LEU A 198 4.80 13.82 -1.21
CA LEU A 198 5.48 15.12 -1.13
C LEU A 198 6.40 15.39 -2.33
N ILE A 199 7.12 14.38 -2.81
CA ILE A 199 7.95 14.51 -4.01
C ILE A 199 7.04 14.90 -5.20
N LYS A 200 5.96 14.15 -5.41
CA LYS A 200 5.00 14.36 -6.52
C LYS A 200 4.36 15.74 -6.48
N TYR A 201 3.69 16.05 -5.38
CA TYR A 201 2.76 17.17 -5.31
C TYR A 201 3.36 18.45 -4.71
N SER A 202 4.55 18.38 -4.11
CA SER A 202 5.23 19.58 -3.61
C SER A 202 6.50 19.88 -4.38
N VAL A 203 7.46 18.95 -4.36
CA VAL A 203 8.82 19.20 -4.89
C VAL A 203 8.81 19.38 -6.40
N LEU A 204 8.09 18.52 -7.11
CA LEU A 204 8.01 18.53 -8.57
C LEU A 204 6.87 19.42 -9.10
N ASN A 205 5.95 19.84 -8.23
CA ASN A 205 4.83 20.68 -8.63
C ASN A 205 5.26 22.14 -8.82
N ARG A 206 5.08 22.67 -10.03
CA ARG A 206 5.47 24.04 -10.39
C ARG A 206 4.64 25.09 -9.65
N SER A 207 3.36 24.83 -9.37
CA SER A 207 2.45 25.81 -8.74
C SER A 207 2.65 25.97 -7.23
N THR A 208 3.35 25.03 -6.58
CA THR A 208 3.58 25.09 -5.13
C THR A 208 4.59 26.19 -4.77
N SER A 209 4.31 26.94 -3.69
CA SER A 209 5.17 28.01 -3.20
C SER A 209 6.57 27.52 -2.80
N THR A 210 7.55 28.42 -2.89
CA THR A 210 8.96 28.13 -2.57
C THR A 210 9.15 27.70 -1.12
N GLU A 211 8.41 28.32 -0.19
CA GLU A 211 8.41 27.96 1.24
C GLU A 211 7.91 26.53 1.47
N ARG A 212 6.75 26.16 0.90
CA ARG A 212 6.20 24.80 1.03
C ARG A 212 7.12 23.76 0.39
N LYS A 213 7.77 24.09 -0.73
CA LYS A 213 8.80 23.25 -1.35
C LYS A 213 10.00 23.02 -0.42
N ALA A 214 10.49 24.08 0.23
CA ALA A 214 11.60 23.98 1.17
C ALA A 214 11.25 23.11 2.38
N GLU A 215 10.05 23.30 2.94
CA GLU A 215 9.55 22.46 4.05
C GLU A 215 9.41 20.99 3.64
N SER A 216 8.83 20.72 2.47
CA SER A 216 8.71 19.36 1.94
C SER A 216 10.07 18.70 1.74
N ARG A 217 11.07 19.42 1.19
CA ARG A 217 12.44 18.92 1.06
C ARG A 217 13.06 18.58 2.40
N ARG A 218 12.84 19.41 3.43
CA ARG A 218 13.30 19.12 4.79
C ARG A 218 12.69 17.83 5.34
N LYS A 219 11.38 17.62 5.17
CA LYS A 219 10.70 16.39 5.61
C LYS A 219 11.22 15.16 4.87
N ILE A 220 11.41 15.26 3.55
CA ILE A 220 11.98 14.18 2.74
C ILE A 220 13.41 13.86 3.20
N GLN A 221 14.22 14.88 3.49
CA GLN A 221 15.56 14.70 4.04
C GLN A 221 15.53 14.00 5.40
N MET A 222 14.59 14.34 6.29
CA MET A 222 14.44 13.64 7.58
C MET A 222 14.20 12.14 7.38
N VAL A 223 13.30 11.76 6.48
CA VAL A 223 13.02 10.34 6.18
C VAL A 223 14.26 9.66 5.60
N HIS A 224 14.92 10.30 4.64
CA HIS A 224 16.14 9.77 4.01
C HIS A 224 17.25 9.53 5.03
N THR A 225 17.56 10.52 5.88
CA THR A 225 18.55 10.37 6.95
C THR A 225 18.17 9.25 7.92
N LYS A 226 16.90 9.22 8.36
CA LYS A 226 16.44 8.16 9.25
C LYS A 226 16.63 6.78 8.61
N LEU A 227 16.21 6.58 7.35
CA LEU A 227 16.39 5.32 6.61
C LEU A 227 17.86 4.90 6.49
N GLN A 228 18.76 5.86 6.32
CA GLN A 228 20.20 5.60 6.30
C GLN A 228 20.72 5.17 7.68
N ASP A 229 20.26 5.79 8.76
CA ASP A 229 20.70 5.50 10.13
C ASP A 229 20.44 4.04 10.56
N TYR A 230 19.37 3.42 10.06
CA TYR A 230 19.05 2.01 10.34
C TYR A 230 19.27 1.05 9.17
N SER A 231 19.89 1.53 8.09
CA SER A 231 20.35 0.68 6.99
C SER A 231 21.71 0.07 7.36
N SER A 232 21.77 -1.24 7.57
CA SER A 232 23.07 -1.93 7.73
C SER A 232 23.86 -2.05 6.43
N HIS A 233 23.19 -1.97 5.28
CA HIS A 233 23.81 -2.01 3.94
C HIS A 233 22.88 -1.37 2.89
N GLN A 234 23.44 -0.83 1.79
CA GLN A 234 22.67 -0.28 0.66
C GLN A 234 21.66 -1.24 0.01
N TYR A 235 21.75 -2.55 0.30
CA TYR A 235 20.83 -3.57 -0.21
C TYR A 235 19.74 -3.95 0.78
N THR A 236 19.80 -3.43 2.00
CA THR A 236 18.69 -3.57 2.95
C THR A 236 17.50 -2.74 2.51
N GLU A 237 16.30 -3.16 2.89
CA GLU A 237 15.05 -2.47 2.54
C GLU A 237 15.08 -0.95 2.85
N PRO A 238 15.61 -0.48 4.01
CA PRO A 238 15.78 0.94 4.29
C PRO A 238 16.78 1.64 3.35
N GLY A 239 17.93 1.00 3.10
CA GLY A 239 18.95 1.51 2.18
C GLY A 239 18.42 1.61 0.74
N ARG A 240 17.62 0.63 0.32
CA ARG A 240 16.97 0.65 -1.00
C ARG A 240 15.97 1.80 -1.12
N ALA A 241 15.12 1.98 -0.12
CA ALA A 241 14.18 3.11 -0.07
C ALA A 241 14.89 4.47 -0.09
N ALA A 242 15.96 4.65 0.69
CA ALA A 242 16.75 5.88 0.70
C ALA A 242 17.31 6.20 -0.70
N SER A 243 17.84 5.19 -1.41
CA SER A 243 18.34 5.37 -2.78
C SER A 243 17.24 5.72 -3.79
N VAL A 244 16.03 5.16 -3.66
CA VAL A 244 14.87 5.60 -4.48
C VAL A 244 14.59 7.09 -4.25
N ILE A 245 14.56 7.53 -3.00
CA ILE A 245 14.31 8.94 -2.65
C ILE A 245 15.38 9.83 -3.28
N GLU A 246 16.66 9.46 -3.20
CA GLU A 246 17.75 10.22 -3.82
C GLU A 246 17.58 10.38 -5.32
N VAL A 247 17.27 9.28 -6.03
CA VAL A 247 17.09 9.31 -7.48
C VAL A 247 15.92 10.21 -7.87
N LEU A 248 14.78 10.07 -7.19
CA LEU A 248 13.62 10.90 -7.45
C LEU A 248 13.86 12.38 -7.16
N CYS A 249 14.64 12.69 -6.10
CA CYS A 249 14.96 14.08 -5.76
C CYS A 249 15.96 14.73 -6.74
N ARG A 250 16.70 13.93 -7.52
CA ARG A 250 17.63 14.42 -8.56
C ARG A 250 16.95 14.68 -9.91
N GLY A 251 15.82 14.05 -10.19
CA GLY A 251 15.13 14.27 -11.47
C GLY A 251 14.45 15.64 -11.52
N SER A 252 14.28 16.15 -12.74
CA SER A 252 13.58 17.41 -12.99
C SER A 252 12.07 17.15 -13.17
N PRO A 253 11.20 18.16 -12.92
CA PRO A 253 9.76 18.05 -13.17
C PRO A 253 9.41 17.59 -14.59
N ASP A 254 10.28 17.86 -15.56
CA ASP A 254 10.07 17.56 -16.99
C ASP A 254 10.47 16.13 -17.35
N THR A 255 11.35 15.53 -16.56
CA THR A 255 11.80 14.13 -16.73
C THR A 255 10.98 13.13 -15.94
N ILE A 256 10.22 13.60 -14.94
CA ILE A 256 9.47 12.75 -14.04
C ILE A 256 7.97 12.83 -14.39
N GLU A 257 7.52 11.94 -15.27
CA GLU A 257 6.09 11.68 -15.43
C GLU A 257 5.58 10.89 -14.23
N LEU A 258 5.29 11.57 -13.10
CA LEU A 258 4.55 10.96 -12.00
C LEU A 258 3.04 10.93 -12.29
N GLY A 259 2.65 10.83 -13.57
CA GLY A 259 1.27 10.62 -13.97
C GLY A 259 0.75 9.29 -13.42
N ALA A 260 -0.56 9.18 -13.19
CA ALA A 260 -1.19 7.91 -12.83
C ALA A 260 -1.01 6.91 -14.00
N GLU A 261 0.08 6.15 -14.00
CA GLU A 261 0.39 5.15 -15.02
C GLU A 261 -0.07 3.76 -14.59
N ILE A 262 -0.09 3.50 -13.28
CA ILE A 262 -0.64 2.30 -12.68
C ILE A 262 -1.81 2.67 -11.76
N GLU A 263 -2.99 2.13 -12.09
CA GLU A 263 -4.20 2.29 -11.30
C GLU A 263 -4.35 1.13 -10.32
N VAL A 264 -3.77 1.31 -9.13
CA VAL A 264 -3.89 0.38 -8.00
C VAL A 264 -4.16 1.27 -6.79
N GLY A 265 -5.32 1.12 -6.15
CA GLY A 265 -5.98 2.13 -5.30
C GLY A 265 -5.06 3.02 -4.42
N GLY A 266 -5.32 4.33 -4.46
CA GLY A 266 -4.78 5.33 -3.52
C GLY A 266 -3.26 5.36 -3.35
N GLY A 267 -2.79 5.12 -2.13
CA GLY A 267 -1.38 5.23 -1.76
C GLY A 267 -0.46 4.27 -2.52
N ALA A 268 -0.97 3.10 -2.92
CA ALA A 268 -0.21 2.14 -3.71
C ALA A 268 0.10 2.66 -5.12
N SER A 269 -0.85 3.33 -5.78
CA SER A 269 -0.59 4.00 -7.07
C SER A 269 0.52 5.03 -6.95
N ILE A 270 0.48 5.87 -5.90
CA ILE A 270 1.54 6.87 -5.67
C ILE A 270 2.91 6.19 -5.54
N ALA A 271 2.98 5.12 -4.75
CA ALA A 271 4.23 4.43 -4.51
C ALA A 271 4.74 3.68 -5.76
N LEU A 272 3.88 2.97 -6.48
CA LEU A 272 4.24 2.28 -7.73
C LEU A 272 4.71 3.26 -8.82
N ASN A 273 4.00 4.38 -8.99
CA ASN A 273 4.40 5.42 -9.96
C ASN A 273 5.77 6.02 -9.58
N ALA A 274 6.04 6.24 -8.29
CA ALA A 274 7.34 6.70 -7.83
C ALA A 274 8.47 5.69 -8.13
N LEU A 275 8.20 4.39 -7.98
CA LEU A 275 9.19 3.35 -8.31
C LEU A 275 9.46 3.25 -9.81
N ILE A 276 8.42 3.35 -10.64
CA ILE A 276 8.57 3.38 -12.11
C ILE A 276 9.39 4.59 -12.52
N ALA A 277 9.07 5.78 -11.98
CA ALA A 277 9.83 6.99 -12.27
C ALA A 277 11.31 6.85 -11.86
N ALA A 278 11.58 6.29 -10.68
CA ALA A 278 12.95 6.05 -10.23
C ALA A 278 13.68 5.04 -11.12
N ALA A 279 12.99 4.00 -11.61
CA ALA A 279 13.56 3.02 -12.54
C ALA A 279 13.87 3.65 -13.91
N ASN A 280 12.96 4.49 -14.42
CA ASN A 280 13.14 5.22 -15.67
C ASN A 280 14.34 6.18 -15.61
N LEU A 281 14.49 6.92 -14.50
CA LEU A 281 15.66 7.79 -14.26
C LEU A 281 16.98 7.01 -14.19
N ARG A 282 16.95 5.73 -13.81
CA ARG A 282 18.10 4.81 -13.83
C ARG A 282 18.32 4.13 -15.18
N GLY A 283 17.50 4.41 -16.19
CA GLY A 283 17.58 3.80 -17.52
C GLY A 283 16.87 2.43 -17.65
N LYS A 284 16.13 1.97 -16.62
CA LYS A 284 15.38 0.71 -16.64
C LYS A 284 13.95 0.91 -17.16
N ARG A 285 13.78 0.99 -18.49
CA ARG A 285 12.48 1.30 -19.14
C ARG A 285 11.44 0.15 -19.12
N ASN A 286 11.85 -1.08 -18.79
CA ASN A 286 10.97 -2.27 -18.88
C ASN A 286 10.25 -2.63 -17.56
N LEU A 287 10.45 -1.86 -16.47
CA LEU A 287 9.82 -2.19 -15.19
C LEU A 287 8.29 -2.09 -15.27
N LYS A 288 7.78 -1.12 -16.01
CA LYS A 288 6.35 -0.88 -16.19
C LYS A 288 5.62 -2.06 -16.82
N SER A 289 6.13 -2.57 -17.96
CA SER A 289 5.50 -3.68 -18.68
C SER A 289 5.48 -4.94 -17.82
N HIS A 290 6.57 -5.22 -17.11
CA HIS A 290 6.66 -6.34 -16.19
C HIS A 290 5.68 -6.22 -15.00
N LEU A 291 5.54 -5.02 -14.42
CA LEU A 291 4.56 -4.75 -13.36
C LEU A 291 3.12 -4.92 -13.83
N LEU A 292 2.77 -4.36 -15.00
CA LEU A 292 1.43 -4.48 -15.57
C LEU A 292 1.07 -5.93 -15.92
N GLN A 293 2.02 -6.71 -16.44
CA GLN A 293 1.84 -8.14 -16.73
C GLN A 293 1.61 -8.97 -15.46
N ARG A 294 2.20 -8.57 -14.33
CA ARG A 294 2.01 -9.24 -13.04
C ARG A 294 0.73 -8.82 -12.32
N LEU A 295 0.31 -7.56 -12.46
CA LEU A 295 -0.94 -7.04 -11.89
C LEU A 295 -2.17 -7.55 -12.64
N ASN A 296 -2.04 -7.77 -13.95
CA ASN A 296 -3.04 -8.38 -14.82
C ASN A 296 -2.44 -9.62 -15.48
N PRO A 297 -2.32 -10.76 -14.77
CA PRO A 297 -1.89 -11.99 -15.42
C PRO A 297 -2.95 -12.34 -16.46
N VAL A 298 -2.63 -12.14 -17.74
CA VAL A 298 -3.44 -12.69 -18.82
C VAL A 298 -3.39 -14.20 -18.60
N SER A 299 -4.54 -14.81 -18.27
CA SER A 299 -4.67 -16.26 -18.26
C SER A 299 -4.06 -16.76 -19.56
N PRO A 300 -3.14 -17.74 -19.56
CA PRO A 300 -2.63 -18.26 -20.81
C PRO A 300 -3.85 -18.60 -21.65
N THR A 301 -3.95 -18.01 -22.85
CA THR A 301 -4.89 -18.47 -23.86
C THR A 301 -4.69 -19.96 -23.90
N SER A 302 -5.69 -20.72 -23.46
CA SER A 302 -5.74 -22.15 -23.68
C SER A 302 -5.64 -22.30 -25.18
N THR A 303 -4.42 -22.52 -25.68
CA THR A 303 -4.22 -23.06 -26.99
C THR A 303 -4.99 -24.35 -26.95
N SER A 304 -6.13 -24.32 -27.62
CA SER A 304 -6.89 -25.49 -28.00
C SER A 304 -5.97 -26.31 -28.90
N ASP A 305 -5.02 -27.00 -28.30
CA ASP A 305 -4.40 -28.14 -28.93
C ASP A 305 -5.50 -29.19 -28.96
N LYS A 306 -6.15 -29.24 -30.13
CA LYS A 306 -6.93 -30.38 -30.60
C LYS A 306 -5.95 -31.56 -30.73
N SER A 307 -5.52 -32.11 -29.61
CA SER A 307 -4.94 -33.44 -29.58
C SER A 307 -6.07 -34.43 -29.56
N GLN A 308 -6.15 -35.16 -30.67
CA GLN A 308 -7.16 -36.11 -31.05
C GLN A 308 -7.44 -37.12 -29.92
N LEU A 309 -8.71 -37.18 -29.51
CA LEU A 309 -9.30 -38.31 -28.83
C LEU A 309 -9.24 -39.53 -29.77
N THR A 310 -8.42 -40.52 -29.45
CA THR A 310 -8.67 -41.90 -29.85
C THR A 310 -9.15 -42.65 -28.62
N ALA A 311 -10.38 -43.14 -28.73
CA ALA A 311 -11.03 -44.05 -27.80
C ALA A 311 -10.32 -45.41 -27.78
N ASP A 312 -10.12 -45.96 -26.58
CA ASP A 312 -10.33 -47.35 -26.19
C ASP A 312 -9.49 -47.63 -24.94
N ASP A 313 -10.12 -47.78 -23.77
CA ASP A 313 -10.44 -49.11 -23.26
C ASP A 313 -11.25 -49.00 -21.95
N ALA A 314 -12.18 -49.91 -21.79
CA ALA A 314 -13.24 -49.89 -20.81
C ALA A 314 -12.89 -50.70 -19.55
N GLY A 315 -13.46 -50.25 -18.43
CA GLY A 315 -13.94 -51.17 -17.38
C GLY A 315 -13.11 -51.19 -16.08
N HIS A 316 -13.65 -50.57 -15.03
CA HIS A 316 -14.16 -51.31 -13.87
C HIS A 316 -14.97 -50.39 -12.96
N SER A 317 -16.15 -50.87 -12.57
CA SER A 317 -17.16 -50.17 -11.79
C SER A 317 -17.11 -50.53 -10.30
N THR A 318 -17.59 -49.56 -9.50
CA THR A 318 -18.09 -49.61 -8.10
C THR A 318 -17.08 -49.67 -6.94
N PRO A 319 -17.41 -49.17 -5.71
CA PRO A 319 -18.66 -48.54 -5.26
C PRO A 319 -18.50 -47.16 -4.56
N ALA A 320 -19.62 -46.46 -4.38
CA ALA A 320 -19.76 -45.23 -3.60
C ALA A 320 -19.51 -45.45 -2.08
N LYS A 321 -18.77 -44.51 -1.45
CA LYS A 321 -18.62 -44.29 0.01
C LYS A 321 -17.93 -42.92 0.24
N PRO A 322 -17.93 -42.39 1.47
CA PRO A 322 -18.91 -41.51 2.13
C PRO A 322 -18.50 -40.00 2.08
N ILE A 323 -19.28 -39.13 2.72
CA ILE A 323 -19.18 -37.65 2.78
C ILE A 323 -17.92 -37.15 3.53
N SER A 324 -16.73 -37.62 3.17
CA SER A 324 -15.45 -37.23 3.79
C SER A 324 -14.42 -36.65 2.81
N GLU A 325 -14.77 -36.54 1.52
CA GLU A 325 -13.91 -36.00 0.45
C GLU A 325 -14.31 -34.58 -0.01
N MET A 326 -15.16 -33.87 0.73
CA MET A 326 -15.53 -32.48 0.42
C MET A 326 -14.64 -31.41 1.10
N LEU A 327 -13.49 -31.80 1.68
CA LEU A 327 -12.60 -30.88 2.40
C LEU A 327 -11.17 -30.81 1.87
N GLU A 328 -10.83 -31.51 0.79
CA GLU A 328 -9.51 -31.42 0.18
C GLU A 328 -9.61 -31.09 -1.30
N GLU A 329 -10.00 -29.84 -1.57
CA GLU A 329 -9.50 -29.12 -2.72
C GLU A 329 -9.37 -27.65 -2.31
N THR A 330 -8.56 -27.40 -1.28
CA THR A 330 -7.91 -26.09 -1.20
C THR A 330 -7.02 -26.04 -2.43
N ALA A 331 -7.52 -25.43 -3.51
CA ALA A 331 -6.69 -24.94 -4.59
C ALA A 331 -5.47 -24.32 -3.93
N SER A 332 -4.31 -24.93 -4.17
CA SER A 332 -3.04 -24.42 -3.67
C SER A 332 -2.99 -22.97 -4.11
N LEU A 333 -3.10 -22.06 -3.13
CA LEU A 333 -2.90 -20.64 -3.35
C LEU A 333 -1.55 -20.54 -4.07
N PRO A 334 -1.48 -19.86 -5.24
CA PRO A 334 -0.21 -19.69 -5.92
C PRO A 334 0.81 -19.19 -4.91
N SER A 335 1.98 -19.84 -4.83
CA SER A 335 3.07 -19.47 -3.91
C SER A 335 3.46 -17.99 -4.04
N ASP A 336 3.04 -17.34 -5.13
CA ASP A 336 3.30 -15.94 -5.45
C ASP A 336 2.24 -14.95 -5.00
N VAL A 337 1.10 -15.38 -4.43
CA VAL A 337 0.09 -14.44 -3.87
C VAL A 337 0.66 -13.67 -2.68
N TRP A 338 1.60 -14.27 -1.95
CA TRP A 338 2.25 -13.67 -0.78
C TRP A 338 3.64 -13.08 -1.08
N ASN A 339 4.22 -13.37 -2.26
CA ASN A 339 5.55 -12.88 -2.66
C ASN A 339 5.52 -11.46 -3.23
N GLN A 340 4.36 -10.86 -3.48
CA GLN A 340 4.30 -9.47 -3.94
C GLN A 340 4.44 -8.50 -2.78
N SER A 341 5.59 -8.49 -2.11
CA SER A 341 5.89 -7.39 -1.21
C SER A 341 6.26 -6.18 -2.07
N PHE A 342 5.54 -5.07 -1.94
CA PHE A 342 5.97 -3.74 -2.40
C PHE A 342 7.48 -3.48 -2.16
N MET A 343 8.04 -4.13 -1.13
CA MET A 343 9.45 -4.12 -0.77
C MET A 343 10.42 -4.74 -1.79
N GLU A 344 9.98 -5.72 -2.57
CA GLU A 344 10.74 -6.33 -3.67
C GLU A 344 10.86 -5.37 -4.86
N LEU A 345 9.88 -4.47 -5.02
CA LEU A 345 9.90 -3.44 -6.07
C LEU A 345 10.90 -2.31 -5.80
N LEU A 346 11.46 -2.27 -4.58
CA LEU A 346 12.59 -1.40 -4.27
C LEU A 346 13.94 -1.96 -4.76
N ASP A 347 13.97 -3.16 -5.34
CA ASP A 347 15.21 -3.83 -5.74
C ASP A 347 15.91 -3.17 -6.94
N PHE A 348 17.24 -3.08 -6.86
CA PHE A 348 18.10 -2.45 -7.85
C PHE A 348 18.90 -3.42 -8.70
N ASN A 349 18.73 -4.74 -8.55
CA ASN A 349 19.51 -5.74 -9.26
C ASN A 349 19.83 -5.34 -10.72
N SER A 350 21.12 -5.09 -10.93
CA SER A 350 21.76 -4.71 -12.18
C SER A 350 22.54 -5.91 -12.71
N SER A 351 21.89 -7.06 -12.86
CA SER A 351 22.51 -8.26 -13.43
C SER A 351 21.51 -9.40 -13.46
N THR A 352 20.70 -9.43 -14.52
CA THR A 352 20.28 -10.64 -15.24
C THR A 352 19.75 -10.19 -16.60
N LEU A 353 20.66 -9.66 -17.42
CA LEU A 353 20.60 -9.90 -18.85
C LEU A 353 21.39 -11.19 -19.06
N ASP A 354 20.78 -12.32 -18.71
CA ASP A 354 21.11 -13.55 -19.41
C ASP A 354 20.40 -13.43 -20.75
N PHE A 355 21.11 -12.85 -21.73
CA PHE A 355 20.85 -13.23 -23.10
C PHE A 355 21.21 -14.71 -23.16
N GLU A 356 20.21 -15.56 -23.33
CA GLU A 356 20.41 -16.88 -23.91
C GLU A 356 21.11 -16.67 -25.26
N THR A 357 22.44 -16.79 -25.27
CA THR A 357 23.18 -17.09 -26.48
C THR A 357 23.00 -18.58 -26.75
N GLU A 358 21.89 -18.93 -27.36
CA GLU A 358 21.80 -20.12 -28.21
C GLU A 358 21.66 -19.64 -29.65
N ASP A 359 22.80 -19.39 -30.29
CA ASP A 359 22.93 -19.70 -31.70
C ASP A 359 24.30 -20.33 -31.91
N GLY A 360 24.30 -21.65 -31.80
CA GLY A 360 25.43 -22.47 -32.18
C GLY A 360 25.59 -22.40 -33.69
N THR A 361 26.63 -21.73 -34.17
CA THR A 361 27.22 -22.02 -35.47
C THR A 361 28.70 -21.63 -35.46
N TYR A 362 29.55 -22.63 -35.25
CA TYR A 362 30.94 -22.59 -35.67
C TYR A 362 30.96 -22.57 -37.20
N ILE A 363 31.40 -21.47 -37.81
CA ILE A 363 31.96 -21.48 -39.16
C ILE A 363 33.38 -20.96 -39.04
N ALA A 364 34.34 -21.87 -39.14
CA ALA A 364 35.73 -21.53 -39.41
C ALA A 364 35.87 -21.22 -40.90
N HIS A 365 36.48 -20.08 -41.23
CA HIS A 365 37.13 -19.89 -42.52
C HIS A 365 38.46 -19.15 -42.32
N ASP A 366 39.51 -19.91 -42.66
CA ASP A 366 40.91 -19.63 -43.00
C ASP A 366 41.79 -18.77 -42.09
#